data_AF-A0A5N5LCC6-F1
#
_entry.id   AF-A0A5N5LCC6-F1
#
_cell.length_a   1.000
_cell.length_b   1.000
_cell.length_c   1.000
_cell.angle_alpha   90.00
_cell.angle_beta   90.00
_cell.angle_gamma   90.00
#
_symmetry.space_group_name_H-M   'P 1'
#
loop_
_entity.id
_entity.type
_entity.pdbx_description
1 polymer ?
#
loop_
_entity_poly.entity_id
_entity_poly.type
_entity_poly.pdbx_seq_one_letter_code
_entity_poly.pdbx_strand_id
1 'polypeptide(L)'
;MASPSVSCPHSKLQVTVSPHAAEAGYSRRTPSQLAAAATPSGRAPGSSRTQAILLNDDDDGGSAADFAACCPAPLVLPDDALAVEPDSDGQSLRSWIQEKARNAVTERRKTIYVASAPEISDEVFIMSRWTEPLGKSRRHKVAVKPLEPEHVTDYLAAFYHGLPVKPYPGSTFRFVPWEERQTKNKKPATVPEYVGLAIGTSVTRIRARPPPDKKFTRQLNLTDILDALIANLPGDAYSVLLLVDHDLYEDDDDDFCCGRAYGGSRVSVVSSARYRPELDDYSGIDLGHMWPASHCASYVEEMCGVPKAKGKAKAKASPATKGGEDADPRMKPLRAAVEAARLAPPAEDDLYALWLSRFVRTASHELGHCLALGHCVYYACVMQSTTGMAEDVRQPPYLCPVDMKKVTRAVLDVNKRLSEDEYLAQRDMALFNFCGRWKQNAMFAGYQAWLGCFLGQK
;
A
#
# COMPACT_ATOMS: atom_id res chain seq x y z
N MET A 1 -17.88 -8.71 29.81
CA MET A 1 -17.51 -7.31 30.09
C MET A 1 -16.02 -7.19 29.78
N ALA A 2 -15.68 -6.55 28.65
CA ALA A 2 -14.28 -6.28 28.33
C ALA A 2 -13.83 -5.10 29.20
N SER A 3 -12.75 -5.27 29.95
CA SER A 3 -12.08 -4.18 30.66
C SER A 3 -11.76 -3.04 29.68
N PRO A 4 -11.77 -1.77 30.12
CA PRO A 4 -11.29 -0.68 29.27
C PRO A 4 -9.85 -1.01 28.91
N SER A 5 -9.60 -1.32 27.64
CA SER A 5 -8.25 -1.59 27.14
C SER A 5 -7.45 -0.31 27.36
N VAL A 6 -6.49 -0.35 28.27
CA VAL A 6 -5.49 0.70 28.43
C VAL A 6 -4.88 0.95 27.06
N SER A 7 -5.03 2.15 26.50
CA SER A 7 -4.47 2.46 25.18
C SER A 7 -2.97 2.24 25.23
N CYS A 8 -2.41 1.50 24.27
CA CYS A 8 -0.97 1.29 24.18
C CYS A 8 -0.27 2.66 24.14
N PRO A 9 0.74 2.92 25.00
CA PRO A 9 1.43 4.21 25.02
C PRO A 9 2.46 4.36 23.90
N HIS A 10 2.73 3.28 23.15
CA HIS A 10 3.72 3.22 22.05
C HIS A 10 5.11 3.79 22.42
N SER A 11 5.53 3.61 23.67
CA SER A 11 6.72 4.26 24.26
C SER A 11 8.05 3.85 23.63
N LYS A 12 8.12 2.64 23.06
CA LYS A 12 9.28 2.10 22.34
C LYS A 12 8.88 1.65 20.95
N LEU A 13 9.77 1.88 19.98
CA LEU A 13 9.55 1.55 18.58
C LEU A 13 10.60 0.56 18.07
N GLN A 14 10.14 -0.40 17.29
CA GLN A 14 10.91 -1.39 16.54
C GLN A 14 11.22 -0.85 15.14
N VAL A 15 12.49 -0.60 14.83
CA VAL A 15 12.93 -0.15 13.49
C VAL A 15 13.92 -1.07 12.79
N THR A 16 14.28 -2.16 13.45
CA THR A 16 14.93 -3.31 12.82
C THR A 16 13.88 -4.39 12.54
N VAL A 17 14.29 -5.45 11.87
CA VAL A 17 13.44 -6.64 11.70
C VAL A 17 12.98 -7.17 13.06
N SER A 18 11.83 -7.84 13.10
CA SER A 18 11.27 -8.41 14.33
C SER A 18 12.17 -9.52 14.88
N PRO A 19 11.97 -9.92 16.15
CA PRO A 19 12.60 -11.12 16.71
C PRO A 19 12.33 -12.41 15.91
N HIS A 20 11.17 -12.52 15.23
CA HIS A 20 10.80 -13.70 14.46
C HIS A 20 11.53 -13.80 13.11
N ALA A 21 12.08 -12.70 12.59
CA ALA A 21 12.73 -12.69 11.27
C ALA A 21 13.84 -13.75 11.13
N ALA A 22 14.66 -13.95 12.18
CA ALA A 22 15.73 -14.94 12.17
C ALA A 22 15.18 -16.39 12.17
N GLU A 23 14.07 -16.64 12.86
CA GLU A 23 13.38 -17.94 12.87
C GLU A 23 12.80 -18.26 11.49
N ALA A 24 12.23 -17.25 10.83
CA ALA A 24 11.71 -17.36 9.47
C ALA A 24 12.81 -17.46 8.39
N GLY A 25 14.10 -17.39 8.76
CA GLY A 25 15.21 -17.41 7.81
C GLY A 25 15.45 -16.08 7.08
N TYR A 26 14.70 -15.02 7.41
CA TYR A 26 14.84 -13.71 6.80
C TYR A 26 16.08 -12.98 7.30
N SER A 27 16.92 -12.53 6.37
CA SER A 27 18.12 -11.74 6.67
C SER A 27 18.02 -10.33 6.12
N ARG A 28 18.07 -9.31 7.00
CA ARG A 28 18.12 -7.91 6.57
C ARG A 28 19.36 -7.65 5.73
N ARG A 29 19.19 -7.01 4.58
CA ARG A 29 20.29 -6.54 3.73
C ARG A 29 21.20 -5.57 4.52
N THR A 30 22.50 -5.68 4.30
CA THR A 30 23.49 -4.81 4.97
C THR A 30 23.37 -3.36 4.51
N PRO A 31 23.86 -2.36 5.27
CA PRO A 31 23.85 -0.96 4.83
C PRO A 31 24.48 -0.74 3.45
N SER A 32 25.58 -1.45 3.14
CA SER A 32 26.20 -1.38 1.81
C SER A 32 25.32 -1.98 0.72
N GLN A 33 24.60 -3.07 0.98
CA GLN A 33 23.67 -3.67 0.02
C GLN A 33 22.46 -2.75 -0.22
N LEU A 34 21.93 -2.14 0.85
CA LEU A 34 20.83 -1.18 0.76
C LEU A 34 21.24 0.06 -0.07
N ALA A 35 22.41 0.63 0.22
CA ALA A 35 22.95 1.75 -0.55
C ALA A 35 23.16 1.36 -2.02
N ALA A 36 23.73 0.18 -2.28
CA ALA A 36 23.92 -0.33 -3.64
C ALA A 36 22.61 -0.56 -4.39
N ALA A 37 21.56 -1.03 -3.71
CA ALA A 37 20.25 -1.28 -4.32
C ALA A 37 19.58 0.00 -4.84
N ALA A 38 19.90 1.15 -4.24
CA ALA A 38 19.39 2.46 -4.65
C ALA A 38 20.22 3.14 -5.75
N THR A 39 21.32 2.54 -6.24
CA THR A 39 22.16 3.14 -7.29
C THR A 39 21.98 2.48 -8.67
N PRO A 40 22.09 3.24 -9.78
CA PRO A 40 22.03 2.66 -11.13
C PRO A 40 23.14 1.65 -11.42
N SER A 41 24.30 1.78 -10.76
CA SER A 41 25.44 0.88 -10.92
C SER A 41 25.29 -0.42 -10.13
N GLY A 42 24.40 -0.47 -9.14
CA GLY A 42 24.30 -1.58 -8.19
C GLY A 42 25.51 -1.66 -7.26
N ARG A 43 26.21 -0.54 -7.03
CA ARG A 43 27.38 -0.46 -6.13
C ARG A 43 27.16 0.64 -5.10
N ALA A 44 27.63 0.41 -3.88
CA ALA A 44 27.58 1.42 -2.83
C ALA A 44 28.49 2.63 -3.20
N PRO A 45 28.08 3.87 -2.86
CA PRO A 45 28.94 5.04 -2.99
C PRO A 45 30.29 4.81 -2.28
N GLY A 46 31.40 5.20 -2.90
CA GLY A 46 32.74 5.03 -2.30
C GLY A 46 33.38 3.64 -2.47
N SER A 47 32.70 2.67 -3.09
CA SER A 47 33.26 1.33 -3.39
C SER A 47 34.34 1.32 -4.48
N SER A 48 34.57 2.46 -5.15
CA SER A 48 35.65 2.70 -6.09
C SER A 48 36.82 3.41 -5.39
N ARG A 49 38.06 2.90 -5.57
CA ARG A 49 39.29 3.49 -5.01
C ARG A 49 39.48 4.97 -5.41
N THR A 50 38.89 5.39 -6.54
CA THR A 50 38.94 6.77 -7.05
C THR A 50 37.90 7.69 -6.38
N GLN A 51 36.78 7.14 -5.90
CA GLN A 51 35.69 7.91 -5.31
C GLN A 51 35.88 8.13 -3.79
N ALA A 52 36.59 7.22 -3.13
CA ALA A 52 37.00 7.36 -1.73
C ALA A 52 37.97 8.53 -1.48
N ILE A 53 38.64 9.04 -2.53
CA ILE A 53 39.56 10.19 -2.43
C ILE A 53 38.79 11.52 -2.44
N LEU A 54 37.61 11.57 -3.08
CA LEU A 54 36.79 12.79 -3.23
C LEU A 54 35.80 13.03 -2.08
N LEU A 55 35.64 12.05 -1.18
CA LEU A 55 34.72 12.14 -0.02
C LEU A 55 35.43 12.62 1.26
N ASN A 56 36.73 12.94 1.18
CA ASN A 56 37.55 13.38 2.32
C ASN A 56 37.66 14.92 2.44
N ASP A 57 36.99 15.69 1.59
CA ASP A 57 36.92 17.14 1.78
C ASP A 57 35.68 17.45 2.64
N ASP A 58 35.95 17.95 3.85
CA ASP A 58 35.02 18.28 4.91
C ASP A 58 33.83 19.13 4.43
N ASP A 59 32.61 18.59 4.56
CA ASP A 59 31.38 19.39 4.65
C ASP A 59 30.70 19.06 5.98
N ASP A 60 31.19 19.70 7.04
CA ASP A 60 30.59 19.80 8.37
C ASP A 60 29.43 20.82 8.35
N GLY A 61 28.46 20.58 7.48
CA GLY A 61 27.19 21.31 7.41
C GLY A 61 26.10 20.46 8.03
N GLY A 62 25.60 20.84 9.21
CA GLY A 62 24.59 20.11 10.00
C GLY A 62 23.52 19.45 9.14
N SER A 63 23.65 18.14 8.90
CA SER A 63 22.94 17.47 7.81
C SER A 63 21.48 17.21 8.21
N ALA A 64 20.56 17.58 7.32
CA ALA A 64 19.19 17.09 7.31
C ALA A 64 19.16 15.57 7.55
N ALA A 65 18.13 15.06 8.22
CA ALA A 65 18.03 13.62 8.45
C ALA A 65 17.88 12.92 7.08
N ASP A 66 18.90 12.16 6.67
CA ASP A 66 18.87 11.38 5.44
C ASP A 66 17.64 10.46 5.46
N PHE A 67 16.72 10.66 4.50
CA PHE A 67 15.49 9.86 4.36
C PHE A 67 15.79 8.36 4.42
N ALA A 68 16.90 7.92 3.83
CA ALA A 68 17.28 6.52 3.85
C ALA A 68 17.70 6.01 5.23
N ALA A 69 18.28 6.88 6.06
CA ALA A 69 18.62 6.56 7.44
C ALA A 69 17.38 6.50 8.35
N CYS A 70 16.31 7.22 7.99
CA CYS A 70 15.05 7.26 8.74
C CYS A 70 14.08 6.12 8.42
N CYS A 71 14.18 5.49 7.25
CA CYS A 71 13.29 4.39 6.88
C CYS A 71 13.58 3.11 7.72
N PRO A 72 12.58 2.57 8.44
CA PRO A 72 12.71 1.33 9.20
C PRO A 72 12.97 0.12 8.31
N ALA A 73 13.47 -0.97 8.90
CA ALA A 73 13.40 -2.29 8.28
C ALA A 73 11.94 -2.76 8.10
N PRO A 74 11.68 -3.74 7.23
CA PRO A 74 10.46 -4.53 7.30
C PRO A 74 10.30 -5.15 8.69
N LEU A 75 9.06 -5.28 9.19
CA LEU A 75 8.81 -5.92 10.48
C LEU A 75 9.06 -7.43 10.43
N VAL A 76 8.50 -8.16 9.46
CA VAL A 76 8.64 -9.63 9.34
C VAL A 76 8.10 -10.35 10.58
N LEU A 77 6.80 -10.22 10.82
CA LEU A 77 6.07 -10.95 11.87
C LEU A 77 5.71 -12.36 11.41
N PRO A 78 5.26 -13.26 12.31
CA PRO A 78 4.70 -14.55 11.90
C PRO A 78 3.62 -14.39 10.83
N ASP A 79 3.65 -15.28 9.84
CA ASP A 79 2.75 -15.33 8.68
C ASP A 79 2.82 -14.12 7.71
N ASP A 80 3.68 -13.12 7.97
CA ASP A 80 3.94 -12.05 6.99
C ASP A 80 4.56 -12.64 5.71
N ALA A 81 4.34 -11.99 4.56
CA ALA A 81 4.86 -12.46 3.28
C ALA A 81 6.38 -12.69 3.28
N LEU A 82 7.14 -11.81 3.93
CA LEU A 82 8.60 -11.94 4.05
C LEU A 82 9.04 -13.00 5.07
N ALA A 83 8.15 -13.48 5.93
CA ALA A 83 8.41 -14.63 6.78
C ALA A 83 8.09 -15.95 6.06
N VAL A 84 7.06 -15.95 5.20
CA VAL A 84 6.70 -17.09 4.34
C VAL A 84 7.69 -17.27 3.20
N GLU A 85 8.16 -16.16 2.59
CA GLU A 85 9.11 -16.13 1.48
C GLU A 85 10.38 -15.33 1.83
N PRO A 86 11.22 -15.84 2.75
CA PRO A 86 12.37 -15.10 3.30
C PRO A 86 13.49 -14.85 2.28
N ASP A 87 13.58 -15.68 1.24
CA ASP A 87 14.63 -15.65 0.23
C ASP A 87 14.31 -14.72 -0.95
N SER A 88 13.26 -13.89 -0.85
CA SER A 88 12.90 -12.94 -1.89
C SER A 88 14.05 -11.95 -2.19
N ASP A 89 14.51 -11.94 -3.45
CA ASP A 89 15.63 -11.09 -3.88
C ASP A 89 15.26 -9.60 -3.95
N GLY A 90 13.96 -9.30 -4.01
CA GLY A 90 13.45 -7.97 -4.32
C GLY A 90 13.95 -7.46 -5.67
N GLN A 91 13.81 -6.15 -5.89
CA GLN A 91 14.21 -5.52 -7.15
C GLN A 91 15.03 -4.26 -6.88
N SER A 92 16.30 -4.23 -7.25
CA SER A 92 17.14 -3.02 -7.13
C SER A 92 16.81 -2.00 -8.22
N LEU A 93 17.27 -0.75 -8.06
CA LEU A 93 17.18 0.26 -9.12
C LEU A 93 17.87 -0.21 -10.40
N ARG A 94 19.05 -0.83 -10.28
CA ARG A 94 19.76 -1.39 -11.44
C ARG A 94 18.93 -2.46 -12.16
N SER A 95 18.34 -3.40 -11.42
CA SER A 95 17.48 -4.43 -11.99
C SER A 95 16.26 -3.82 -12.67
N TRP A 96 15.65 -2.82 -12.05
CA TRP A 96 14.51 -2.10 -12.60
C TRP A 96 14.86 -1.33 -13.90
N ILE A 97 16.05 -0.71 -13.97
CA ILE A 97 16.54 -0.05 -15.20
C ILE A 97 16.70 -1.08 -16.34
N GLN A 98 17.12 -2.30 -16.00
CA GLN A 98 17.38 -3.39 -16.94
C GLN A 98 16.13 -4.22 -17.27
N GLU A 99 15.00 -3.94 -16.63
CA GLU A 99 13.74 -4.65 -16.84
C GLU A 99 13.22 -4.41 -18.26
N LYS A 100 13.18 -5.47 -19.07
CA LYS A 100 12.76 -5.41 -20.48
C LYS A 100 11.25 -5.28 -20.63
N ALA A 101 10.49 -5.82 -19.68
CA ALA A 101 9.03 -5.72 -19.66
C ALA A 101 8.54 -4.33 -19.19
N ARG A 102 9.45 -3.45 -18.73
CA ARG A 102 9.09 -2.12 -18.22
C ARG A 102 8.59 -1.21 -19.34
N ASN A 103 7.41 -0.64 -19.12
CA ASN A 103 6.88 0.43 -19.96
C ASN A 103 7.63 1.76 -19.69
N ALA A 104 8.23 2.33 -20.74
CA ALA A 104 8.83 3.65 -20.66
C ALA A 104 7.75 4.73 -20.51
N VAL A 105 7.92 5.61 -19.52
CA VAL A 105 7.14 6.84 -19.43
C VAL A 105 7.62 7.78 -20.53
N THR A 106 6.71 8.31 -21.35
CA THR A 106 7.06 9.22 -22.46
C THR A 106 6.12 10.41 -22.50
N GLU A 107 6.51 11.50 -23.17
CA GLU A 107 5.62 12.67 -23.34
C GLU A 107 4.26 12.32 -23.95
N ARG A 108 4.21 11.32 -24.83
CA ARG A 108 2.98 10.84 -25.48
C ARG A 108 2.17 9.90 -24.59
N ARG A 109 2.81 9.27 -23.60
CA ARG A 109 2.25 8.22 -22.77
C ARG A 109 2.78 8.34 -21.34
N LYS A 110 2.17 9.25 -20.59
CA LYS A 110 2.49 9.56 -19.19
C LYS A 110 1.28 9.67 -18.27
N THR A 111 0.07 9.61 -18.83
CA THR A 111 -1.17 9.80 -18.06
C THR A 111 -1.56 8.51 -17.34
N ILE A 112 -1.72 8.55 -16.03
CA ILE A 112 -2.37 7.48 -15.27
C ILE A 112 -3.86 7.79 -15.25
N TYR A 113 -4.69 6.84 -15.64
CA TYR A 113 -6.14 6.96 -15.60
C TYR A 113 -6.73 6.15 -14.45
N VAL A 114 -7.68 6.75 -13.74
CA VAL A 114 -8.45 6.10 -12.67
C VAL A 114 -9.89 5.94 -13.15
N ALA A 115 -10.31 4.70 -13.37
CA ALA A 115 -11.68 4.36 -13.74
C ALA A 115 -12.49 4.05 -12.48
N SER A 116 -13.64 4.70 -12.33
CA SER A 116 -14.57 4.49 -11.22
C SER A 116 -15.12 3.05 -11.20
N ALA A 117 -15.67 2.66 -10.05
CA ALA A 117 -16.40 1.40 -9.91
C ALA A 117 -17.45 1.26 -11.01
N PRO A 118 -17.55 0.10 -11.69
CA PRO A 118 -18.52 -0.08 -12.76
C PRO A 118 -19.95 0.12 -12.26
N GLU A 119 -20.74 0.86 -13.04
CA GLU A 119 -22.16 1.05 -12.77
C GLU A 119 -22.89 -0.29 -12.87
N ILE A 120 -23.95 -0.48 -12.10
CA ILE A 120 -24.77 -1.71 -12.14
C ILE A 120 -26.06 -1.40 -12.89
N SER A 121 -26.33 -2.12 -13.99
CA SER A 121 -27.60 -1.96 -14.72
C SER A 121 -28.78 -2.57 -13.98
N ASP A 122 -30.00 -2.11 -14.28
CA ASP A 122 -31.23 -2.54 -13.60
C ASP A 122 -31.45 -4.06 -13.71
N GLU A 123 -31.06 -4.66 -14.83
CA GLU A 123 -31.21 -6.09 -15.11
C GLU A 123 -30.31 -6.97 -14.25
N VAL A 124 -29.17 -6.44 -13.77
CA VAL A 124 -28.26 -7.12 -12.84
C VAL A 124 -28.19 -6.43 -11.49
N PHE A 125 -29.24 -5.70 -11.10
CA PHE A 125 -29.30 -4.94 -9.85
C PHE A 125 -28.99 -5.78 -8.60
N ILE A 126 -29.18 -7.10 -8.64
CA ILE A 126 -28.79 -8.03 -7.58
C ILE A 126 -27.31 -7.92 -7.18
N MET A 127 -26.44 -7.47 -8.09
CA MET A 127 -25.02 -7.24 -7.84
C MET A 127 -24.76 -6.14 -6.81
N SER A 128 -25.71 -5.23 -6.58
CA SER A 128 -25.59 -4.21 -5.54
C SER A 128 -25.44 -4.83 -4.14
N ARG A 129 -26.04 -6.01 -3.93
CA ARG A 129 -25.93 -6.76 -2.66
C ARG A 129 -24.64 -7.56 -2.52
N TRP A 130 -23.82 -7.60 -3.57
CA TRP A 130 -22.55 -8.34 -3.56
C TRP A 130 -21.39 -7.48 -3.02
N THR A 131 -21.58 -6.17 -2.86
CA THR A 131 -20.58 -5.23 -2.32
C THR A 131 -20.68 -5.07 -0.80
N GLU A 132 -21.72 -5.65 -0.18
CA GLU A 132 -21.94 -5.63 1.26
C GLU A 132 -21.43 -6.91 1.91
N PRO A 133 -20.62 -6.80 2.98
CA PRO A 133 -20.14 -7.96 3.70
C PRO A 133 -21.29 -8.65 4.44
N LEU A 134 -21.26 -9.97 4.47
CA LEU A 134 -22.19 -10.84 5.16
C LEU A 134 -21.72 -11.13 6.59
N GLY A 135 -22.68 -11.21 7.51
CA GLY A 135 -22.45 -11.58 8.91
C GLY A 135 -22.77 -10.46 9.89
N LYS A 136 -22.52 -10.72 11.17
CA LYS A 136 -22.67 -9.72 12.22
C LYS A 136 -21.30 -9.13 12.53
N SER A 137 -21.19 -7.82 12.54
CA SER A 137 -20.05 -7.13 13.16
C SER A 137 -20.53 -5.96 13.98
N ARG A 138 -19.72 -5.54 14.95
CA ARG A 138 -20.08 -4.44 15.86
C ARG A 138 -20.22 -3.11 15.11
N ARG A 139 -19.58 -3.00 13.93
CA ARG A 139 -19.54 -1.80 13.08
C ARG A 139 -20.61 -1.77 11.99
N HIS A 140 -21.37 -2.85 11.78
CA HIS A 140 -22.51 -2.88 10.83
C HIS A 140 -23.65 -1.88 11.14
N LYS A 141 -23.60 -1.17 12.28
CA LYS A 141 -24.64 -0.22 12.68
C LYS A 141 -24.50 1.15 12.02
N VAL A 142 -23.37 1.45 11.38
CA VAL A 142 -23.10 2.73 10.72
C VAL A 142 -22.91 2.47 9.24
N ALA A 143 -23.82 2.98 8.41
CA ALA A 143 -23.67 2.89 6.96
C ALA A 143 -22.49 3.77 6.53
N VAL A 144 -21.47 3.15 5.92
CA VAL A 144 -20.32 3.87 5.34
C VAL A 144 -20.63 4.16 3.88
N LYS A 145 -20.49 5.43 3.47
CA LYS A 145 -20.61 5.84 2.08
C LYS A 145 -19.54 5.13 1.23
N PRO A 146 -19.85 4.69 -0.01
CA PRO A 146 -18.83 4.20 -0.94
C PRO A 146 -17.71 5.21 -1.18
N LEU A 147 -16.49 4.71 -1.42
CA LEU A 147 -15.34 5.55 -1.68
C LEU A 147 -15.55 6.38 -2.96
N GLU A 148 -15.15 7.64 -2.91
CA GLU A 148 -15.28 8.57 -4.03
C GLU A 148 -14.02 8.46 -4.89
N PRO A 149 -14.15 8.17 -6.21
CA PRO A 149 -13.01 8.07 -7.12
C PRO A 149 -12.12 9.31 -7.12
N GLU A 150 -12.68 10.49 -6.84
CA GLU A 150 -11.99 11.76 -6.76
C GLU A 150 -10.96 11.76 -5.62
N HIS A 151 -11.31 11.25 -4.43
CA HIS A 151 -10.40 11.17 -3.30
C HIS A 151 -9.24 10.21 -3.55
N VAL A 152 -9.50 9.12 -4.28
CA VAL A 152 -8.47 8.16 -4.70
C VAL A 152 -7.56 8.80 -5.76
N THR A 153 -8.15 9.48 -6.75
CA THR A 153 -7.42 10.19 -7.81
C THR A 153 -6.51 11.28 -7.23
N ASP A 154 -7.02 12.07 -6.28
CA ASP A 154 -6.26 13.10 -5.56
C ASP A 154 -5.06 12.52 -4.81
N TYR A 155 -5.25 11.39 -4.09
CA TYR A 155 -4.15 10.75 -3.37
C TYR A 155 -3.08 10.23 -4.34
N LEU A 156 -3.50 9.54 -5.40
CA LEU A 156 -2.60 8.98 -6.40
C LEU A 156 -1.87 10.08 -7.17
N ALA A 157 -2.51 11.22 -7.44
CA ALA A 157 -1.88 12.40 -8.04
C ALA A 157 -0.76 12.96 -7.14
N ALA A 158 -0.97 12.98 -5.82
CA ALA A 158 0.06 13.38 -4.87
C ALA A 158 1.17 12.32 -4.76
N PHE A 159 0.81 11.03 -4.71
CA PHE A 159 1.75 9.92 -4.55
C PHE A 159 2.68 9.76 -5.76
N TYR A 160 2.11 9.77 -6.96
CA TYR A 160 2.81 9.71 -8.25
C TYR A 160 3.00 11.09 -8.86
N HIS A 161 3.27 12.10 -8.02
CA HIS A 161 3.50 13.49 -8.44
C HIS A 161 4.45 13.55 -9.65
N GLY A 162 4.21 14.50 -10.54
CA GLY A 162 4.96 14.65 -11.80
C GLY A 162 4.42 13.80 -12.97
N LEU A 163 3.52 12.85 -12.72
CA LEU A 163 2.70 12.20 -13.75
C LEU A 163 1.25 12.73 -13.68
N PRO A 164 0.60 13.03 -14.82
CA PRO A 164 -0.83 13.38 -14.80
C PRO A 164 -1.66 12.18 -14.34
N VAL A 165 -2.45 12.34 -13.28
CA VAL A 165 -3.46 11.37 -12.85
C VAL A 165 -4.84 11.96 -13.11
N LYS A 166 -5.68 11.25 -13.86
CA LYS A 166 -6.97 11.78 -14.35
C LYS A 166 -8.08 10.73 -14.24
N PRO A 167 -9.35 11.15 -14.14
CA PRO A 167 -10.47 10.25 -14.35
C PRO A 167 -10.39 9.61 -15.74
N TYR A 168 -10.79 8.35 -15.81
CA TYR A 168 -10.83 7.59 -17.06
C TYR A 168 -11.72 8.30 -18.11
N PRO A 169 -11.26 8.44 -19.37
CA PRO A 169 -11.96 9.25 -20.35
C PRO A 169 -13.15 8.51 -20.96
N GLY A 170 -14.20 9.25 -21.30
CA GLY A 170 -15.33 8.73 -22.07
C GLY A 170 -16.37 8.02 -21.21
N SER A 171 -16.81 6.84 -21.64
CA SER A 171 -17.87 6.06 -20.99
C SER A 171 -17.36 5.32 -19.75
N THR A 172 -18.19 5.27 -18.71
CA THR A 172 -17.97 4.44 -17.52
C THR A 172 -18.18 2.96 -17.87
N PHE A 173 -17.40 2.09 -17.23
CA PHE A 173 -17.68 0.65 -17.24
C PHE A 173 -19.04 0.36 -16.59
N ARG A 174 -19.74 -0.65 -17.09
CA ARG A 174 -21.06 -1.04 -16.58
C ARG A 174 -21.21 -2.55 -16.53
N PHE A 175 -21.68 -3.09 -15.42
CA PHE A 175 -22.17 -4.46 -15.34
C PHE A 175 -23.54 -4.58 -16.02
N VAL A 176 -23.65 -5.55 -16.91
CA VAL A 176 -24.84 -5.87 -17.72
C VAL A 176 -25.11 -7.39 -17.71
N PRO A 177 -26.30 -7.86 -18.11
CA PRO A 177 -26.54 -9.29 -18.29
C PRO A 177 -25.55 -9.91 -19.28
N TRP A 178 -25.08 -11.13 -18.97
CA TRP A 178 -24.38 -11.96 -19.93
C TRP A 178 -25.33 -12.98 -20.54
N GLU A 179 -25.74 -12.77 -21.79
CA GLU A 179 -26.59 -13.73 -22.50
C GLU A 179 -25.72 -14.80 -23.18
N GLU A 180 -25.58 -15.96 -22.57
CA GLU A 180 -25.14 -17.15 -23.30
C GLU A 180 -26.26 -17.57 -24.26
N ARG A 181 -25.91 -17.89 -25.53
CA ARG A 181 -26.85 -18.49 -26.50
C ARG A 181 -27.50 -19.72 -25.85
N GLN A 182 -28.73 -19.57 -25.37
CA GLN A 182 -29.39 -20.62 -24.60
C GLN A 182 -29.60 -21.88 -25.45
N THR A 183 -28.99 -22.99 -25.04
CA THR A 183 -29.56 -24.31 -25.30
C THR A 183 -30.84 -24.42 -24.48
N LYS A 184 -31.99 -24.46 -25.17
CA LYS A 184 -33.34 -24.60 -24.62
C LYS A 184 -33.35 -25.63 -23.47
N ASN A 185 -33.63 -25.18 -22.23
CA ASN A 185 -34.17 -25.95 -21.08
C ASN A 185 -33.58 -25.66 -19.68
N LYS A 186 -32.65 -24.71 -19.48
CA LYS A 186 -32.24 -24.34 -18.10
C LYS A 186 -33.16 -23.25 -17.52
N LYS A 187 -33.76 -23.53 -16.36
CA LYS A 187 -34.39 -22.48 -15.52
C LYS A 187 -33.33 -21.41 -15.21
N PRO A 188 -33.64 -20.11 -15.26
CA PRO A 188 -32.68 -19.08 -14.90
C PRO A 188 -32.25 -19.31 -13.44
N ALA A 189 -30.93 -19.40 -13.21
CA ALA A 189 -30.38 -19.43 -11.86
C ALA A 189 -30.76 -18.13 -11.14
N THR A 190 -31.09 -18.20 -9.84
CA THR A 190 -31.47 -17.03 -9.03
C THR A 190 -30.31 -16.05 -8.83
N VAL A 191 -29.06 -16.48 -9.04
CA VAL A 191 -27.86 -15.66 -8.96
C VAL A 191 -26.94 -16.02 -10.14
N PRO A 192 -26.60 -15.07 -11.04
CA PRO A 192 -25.85 -15.38 -12.25
C PRO A 192 -24.43 -15.90 -11.97
N GLU A 193 -23.99 -16.88 -12.75
CA GLU A 193 -22.59 -17.40 -12.77
C GLU A 193 -21.67 -16.53 -13.63
N TYR A 194 -22.26 -15.77 -14.56
CA TYR A 194 -21.55 -14.87 -15.46
C TYR A 194 -22.29 -13.54 -15.54
N VAL A 195 -21.53 -12.45 -15.59
CA VAL A 195 -22.02 -11.09 -15.86
C VAL A 195 -21.19 -10.47 -16.96
N GLY A 196 -21.74 -9.51 -17.69
CA GLY A 196 -21.01 -8.77 -18.71
C GLY A 196 -20.42 -7.49 -18.10
N LEU A 197 -19.17 -7.18 -18.42
CA LEU A 197 -18.58 -5.86 -18.15
C LEU A 197 -18.51 -5.10 -19.48
N ALA A 198 -19.41 -4.14 -19.64
CA ALA A 198 -19.58 -3.36 -20.85
C ALA A 198 -18.85 -2.01 -20.76
N ILE A 199 -18.29 -1.59 -21.90
CA ILE A 199 -17.80 -0.24 -22.11
C ILE A 199 -17.87 0.10 -23.61
N GLY A 200 -18.51 1.22 -23.95
CA GLY A 200 -18.79 1.55 -25.34
C GLY A 200 -19.57 0.44 -26.05
N THR A 201 -18.98 -0.18 -27.07
CA THR A 201 -19.55 -1.31 -27.81
C THR A 201 -18.98 -2.67 -27.40
N SER A 202 -18.03 -2.69 -26.46
CA SER A 202 -17.35 -3.90 -26.01
C SER A 202 -18.04 -4.47 -24.78
N VAL A 203 -18.18 -5.79 -24.71
CA VAL A 203 -18.67 -6.49 -23.51
C VAL A 203 -17.78 -7.69 -23.25
N THR A 204 -17.20 -7.77 -22.05
CA THR A 204 -16.35 -8.88 -21.62
C THR A 204 -17.10 -9.74 -20.62
N ARG A 205 -17.02 -11.07 -20.75
CA ARG A 205 -17.63 -11.99 -19.79
C ARG A 205 -16.80 -12.03 -18.52
N ILE A 206 -17.45 -11.81 -17.37
CA ILE A 206 -16.84 -11.90 -16.04
C ILE A 206 -17.46 -13.09 -15.31
N ARG A 207 -16.61 -14.01 -14.85
CA ARG A 207 -17.01 -15.13 -13.99
C ARG A 207 -17.32 -14.64 -12.58
N ALA A 208 -18.37 -15.21 -11.99
CA ALA A 208 -18.75 -14.96 -10.60
C ALA A 208 -18.87 -16.27 -9.82
N ARG A 209 -18.30 -16.33 -8.61
CA ARG A 209 -18.37 -17.50 -7.72
C ARG A 209 -18.79 -17.11 -6.31
N PRO A 210 -19.32 -18.02 -5.48
CA PRO A 210 -19.43 -17.77 -4.04
C PRO A 210 -18.02 -17.75 -3.42
N PRO A 211 -17.70 -16.81 -2.50
CA PRO A 211 -16.42 -16.83 -1.80
C PRO A 211 -16.31 -18.05 -0.87
N PRO A 212 -15.12 -18.68 -0.74
CA PRO A 212 -14.90 -19.79 0.19
C PRO A 212 -15.27 -19.47 1.63
N ASP A 213 -14.97 -18.23 2.07
CA ASP A 213 -15.20 -17.75 3.43
C ASP A 213 -16.61 -17.22 3.71
N LYS A 214 -17.47 -17.16 2.69
CA LYS A 214 -18.87 -16.74 2.77
C LYS A 214 -19.05 -15.30 3.32
N LYS A 215 -18.04 -14.43 3.16
CA LYS A 215 -18.11 -13.02 3.60
C LYS A 215 -18.78 -12.09 2.61
N PHE A 216 -18.93 -12.51 1.37
CA PHE A 216 -19.72 -11.80 0.36
C PHE A 216 -20.68 -12.76 -0.33
N THR A 217 -21.68 -12.21 -1.00
CA THR A 217 -22.62 -13.03 -1.77
C THR A 217 -21.91 -13.69 -2.97
N ARG A 218 -21.04 -12.94 -3.65
CA ARG A 218 -20.24 -13.38 -4.79
C ARG A 218 -18.90 -12.65 -4.85
N GLN A 219 -17.92 -13.31 -5.45
CA GLN A 219 -16.67 -12.73 -5.93
C GLN A 219 -16.68 -12.68 -7.45
N LEU A 220 -16.03 -11.67 -8.03
CA LEU A 220 -15.80 -11.55 -9.47
C LEU A 220 -14.37 -11.98 -9.82
N ASN A 221 -14.20 -12.63 -10.98
CA ASN A 221 -12.89 -13.02 -11.42
C ASN A 221 -12.09 -11.79 -11.87
N LEU A 222 -10.93 -11.63 -11.28
CA LEU A 222 -10.05 -10.49 -11.47
C LEU A 222 -9.41 -10.49 -12.87
N THR A 223 -9.00 -11.66 -13.36
CA THR A 223 -8.35 -11.80 -14.68
C THR A 223 -9.28 -11.37 -15.81
N ASP A 224 -10.56 -11.77 -15.74
CA ASP A 224 -11.57 -11.37 -16.72
C ASP A 224 -11.75 -9.84 -16.77
N ILE A 225 -11.63 -9.15 -15.62
CA ILE A 225 -11.71 -7.69 -15.52
C ILE A 225 -10.44 -7.03 -16.09
N LEU A 226 -9.26 -7.59 -15.82
CA LEU A 226 -8.00 -7.11 -16.42
C LEU A 226 -8.03 -7.23 -17.95
N ASP A 227 -8.56 -8.32 -18.50
CA ASP A 227 -8.72 -8.50 -19.94
C ASP A 227 -9.63 -7.42 -20.55
N ALA A 228 -10.72 -7.07 -19.86
CA ALA A 228 -11.60 -5.97 -20.26
C ALA A 228 -10.86 -4.62 -20.29
N LEU A 229 -9.96 -4.36 -19.35
CA LEU A 229 -9.13 -3.14 -19.34
C LEU A 229 -8.12 -3.13 -20.48
N ILE A 230 -7.44 -4.25 -20.73
CA ILE A 230 -6.45 -4.38 -21.81
C ILE A 230 -7.10 -4.07 -23.15
N ALA A 231 -8.31 -4.59 -23.38
CA ALA A 231 -9.07 -4.37 -24.61
C ALA A 231 -9.51 -2.91 -24.82
N ASN A 232 -9.59 -2.11 -23.75
CA ASN A 232 -10.13 -0.74 -23.79
C ASN A 232 -9.11 0.33 -23.37
N LEU A 233 -7.83 -0.01 -23.28
CA LEU A 233 -6.76 0.85 -22.81
C LEU A 233 -6.57 2.12 -23.69
N PRO A 234 -6.71 3.34 -23.15
CA PRO A 234 -6.50 4.56 -23.93
C PRO A 234 -5.07 4.67 -24.49
N GLY A 235 -4.94 5.28 -25.68
CA GLY A 235 -3.66 5.33 -26.41
C GLY A 235 -2.54 6.10 -25.70
N ASP A 236 -2.90 7.16 -24.99
CA ASP A 236 -2.00 8.02 -24.21
C ASP A 236 -1.86 7.59 -22.73
N ALA A 237 -2.59 6.55 -22.30
CA ALA A 237 -2.50 6.00 -20.97
C ALA A 237 -1.11 5.40 -20.72
N TYR A 238 -0.39 5.93 -19.73
CA TYR A 238 0.70 5.20 -19.11
C TYR A 238 0.18 3.93 -18.43
N SER A 239 -0.88 4.07 -17.64
CA SER A 239 -1.61 2.95 -17.06
C SER A 239 -3.06 3.31 -16.78
N VAL A 240 -3.89 2.29 -16.58
CA VAL A 240 -5.26 2.41 -16.09
C VAL A 240 -5.41 1.61 -14.80
N LEU A 241 -5.93 2.24 -13.77
CA LEU A 241 -6.41 1.60 -12.56
C LEU A 241 -7.95 1.58 -12.58
N LEU A 242 -8.57 0.40 -12.49
CA LEU A 242 -10.01 0.27 -12.26
C LEU A 242 -10.30 0.02 -10.78
N LEU A 243 -11.14 0.86 -10.20
CA LEU A 243 -11.69 0.64 -8.87
C LEU A 243 -12.85 -0.34 -8.99
N VAL A 244 -13.00 -1.27 -8.03
CA VAL A 244 -14.10 -2.24 -7.99
C VAL A 244 -14.64 -2.33 -6.57
N ASP A 245 -15.97 -2.38 -6.40
CA ASP A 245 -16.59 -2.48 -5.07
C ASP A 245 -16.93 -3.92 -4.66
N HIS A 246 -16.79 -4.86 -5.60
CA HIS A 246 -17.04 -6.29 -5.42
C HIS A 246 -15.78 -7.02 -4.96
N ASP A 247 -15.97 -8.06 -4.17
CA ASP A 247 -14.89 -8.96 -3.78
C ASP A 247 -14.32 -9.69 -5.01
N LEU A 248 -13.01 -9.97 -5.03
CA LEU A 248 -12.30 -10.50 -6.20
C LEU A 248 -11.57 -11.81 -5.90
N TYR A 249 -11.29 -12.58 -6.95
CA TYR A 249 -10.41 -13.76 -6.92
C TYR A 249 -9.66 -13.90 -8.26
N GLU A 250 -8.49 -14.51 -8.29
CA GLU A 250 -7.73 -14.77 -9.52
C GLU A 250 -7.96 -16.20 -10.01
N ASP A 251 -7.78 -17.20 -9.14
CA ASP A 251 -7.93 -18.62 -9.45
C ASP A 251 -8.70 -19.43 -8.38
N ASP A 252 -8.81 -20.74 -8.58
CA ASP A 252 -9.59 -21.65 -7.74
C ASP A 252 -8.95 -21.91 -6.36
N ASP A 253 -7.66 -21.64 -6.19
CA ASP A 253 -6.92 -21.84 -4.95
C ASP A 253 -6.91 -20.58 -4.06
N ASP A 254 -7.22 -19.41 -4.62
CA ASP A 254 -7.36 -18.16 -3.87
C ASP A 254 -8.56 -18.15 -2.92
N ASP A 255 -8.39 -17.58 -1.73
CA ASP A 255 -9.51 -17.16 -0.89
C ASP A 255 -10.15 -15.87 -1.44
N PHE A 256 -9.33 -14.84 -1.69
CA PHE A 256 -9.70 -13.56 -2.31
C PHE A 256 -8.45 -12.79 -2.75
N CYS A 257 -8.64 -11.76 -3.58
CA CYS A 257 -7.60 -10.78 -3.93
C CYS A 257 -8.11 -9.36 -3.68
N CYS A 258 -7.26 -8.49 -3.15
CA CYS A 258 -7.58 -7.06 -2.99
C CYS A 258 -7.20 -6.22 -4.20
N GLY A 259 -6.28 -6.70 -5.03
CA GLY A 259 -5.83 -6.02 -6.21
C GLY A 259 -4.87 -6.88 -7.02
N ARG A 260 -4.62 -6.46 -8.26
CA ARG A 260 -3.62 -7.04 -9.14
C ARG A 260 -3.28 -6.07 -10.25
N ALA A 261 -2.04 -6.13 -10.71
CA ALA A 261 -1.57 -5.41 -11.87
C ALA A 261 -0.94 -6.34 -12.90
N TYR A 262 -1.29 -6.15 -14.16
CA TYR A 262 -0.51 -6.65 -15.29
C TYR A 262 0.34 -5.49 -15.80
N GLY A 263 1.44 -5.23 -15.10
CA GLY A 263 2.23 -4.00 -15.30
C GLY A 263 2.77 -3.83 -16.71
N GLY A 264 3.20 -4.92 -17.36
CA GLY A 264 3.59 -4.92 -18.77
C GLY A 264 2.44 -4.52 -19.71
N SER A 265 1.20 -4.90 -19.37
CA SER A 265 -0.03 -4.54 -20.08
C SER A 265 -0.62 -3.19 -19.66
N ARG A 266 0.02 -2.48 -18.71
CA ARG A 266 -0.37 -1.13 -18.26
C ARG A 266 -1.75 -1.06 -17.59
N VAL A 267 -2.19 -2.13 -16.95
CA VAL A 267 -3.51 -2.17 -16.29
C VAL A 267 -3.40 -2.72 -14.86
N SER A 268 -4.24 -2.20 -13.98
CA SER A 268 -4.46 -2.73 -12.64
C SER A 268 -5.91 -2.62 -12.20
N VAL A 269 -6.30 -3.48 -11.28
CA VAL A 269 -7.63 -3.52 -10.64
C VAL A 269 -7.42 -3.55 -9.14
N VAL A 270 -8.21 -2.78 -8.38
CA VAL A 270 -8.20 -2.79 -6.91
C VAL A 270 -9.64 -2.84 -6.40
N SER A 271 -9.91 -3.79 -5.51
CA SER A 271 -11.18 -3.95 -4.83
C SER A 271 -11.23 -3.21 -3.50
N SER A 272 -12.32 -2.47 -3.26
CA SER A 272 -12.59 -1.82 -1.98
C SER A 272 -13.22 -2.78 -0.95
N ALA A 273 -13.73 -3.94 -1.39
CA ALA A 273 -14.61 -4.81 -0.62
C ALA A 273 -13.97 -5.31 0.70
N ARG A 274 -12.73 -5.82 0.62
CA ARG A 274 -12.04 -6.42 1.78
C ARG A 274 -11.48 -5.40 2.77
N TYR A 275 -11.42 -4.12 2.38
CA TYR A 275 -10.98 -3.02 3.24
C TYR A 275 -12.09 -2.41 4.09
N ARG A 276 -13.33 -2.85 3.90
CA ARG A 276 -14.50 -2.39 4.64
C ARG A 276 -14.31 -2.59 6.16
N PRO A 277 -14.45 -1.53 6.98
CA PRO A 277 -14.25 -1.61 8.44
C PRO A 277 -15.15 -2.64 9.14
N GLU A 278 -16.25 -3.04 8.52
CA GLU A 278 -17.15 -4.07 8.99
C GLU A 278 -16.50 -5.46 9.08
N LEU A 279 -15.42 -5.69 8.32
CA LEU A 279 -14.66 -6.95 8.29
C LEU A 279 -13.50 -7.01 9.29
N ASP A 280 -13.19 -5.94 10.01
CA ASP A 280 -12.01 -5.86 10.88
C ASP A 280 -11.93 -6.98 11.92
N ASP A 281 -13.05 -7.30 12.58
CA ASP A 281 -13.14 -8.38 13.57
C ASP A 281 -12.82 -9.76 12.94
N TYR A 282 -13.20 -9.95 11.67
CA TYR A 282 -12.93 -11.18 10.94
C TYR A 282 -11.47 -11.25 10.47
N SER A 283 -10.95 -10.13 9.97
CA SER A 283 -9.60 -9.98 9.46
C SER A 283 -8.54 -9.85 10.56
N GLY A 284 -8.94 -9.85 11.85
CA GLY A 284 -8.02 -9.70 12.98
C GLY A 284 -7.28 -8.35 13.01
N ILE A 285 -7.93 -7.29 12.53
CA ILE A 285 -7.28 -5.97 12.44
C ILE A 285 -7.20 -5.31 13.82
N ASP A 286 -5.97 -5.07 14.28
CA ASP A 286 -5.68 -4.23 15.44
C ASP A 286 -5.53 -2.77 15.01
N LEU A 287 -6.62 -1.99 15.16
CA LEU A 287 -6.63 -0.56 14.83
C LEU A 287 -5.58 0.25 15.60
N GLY A 288 -5.21 -0.17 16.81
CA GLY A 288 -4.24 0.53 17.65
C GLY A 288 -2.79 0.33 17.19
N HIS A 289 -2.56 -0.63 16.29
CA HIS A 289 -1.24 -0.99 15.76
C HIS A 289 -1.22 -1.11 14.23
N MET A 290 -2.13 -0.41 13.54
CA MET A 290 -1.95 -0.08 12.12
C MET A 290 -0.74 0.85 11.94
N TRP A 291 -0.20 0.98 10.73
CA TRP A 291 0.86 1.95 10.49
C TRP A 291 0.40 3.37 10.89
N PRO A 292 1.22 4.17 11.60
CA PRO A 292 2.63 3.94 11.96
C PRO A 292 2.88 3.15 13.26
N ALA A 293 1.84 2.92 14.06
CA ALA A 293 1.94 2.24 15.35
C ALA A 293 2.23 0.72 15.24
N SER A 294 2.20 0.15 14.04
CA SER A 294 2.68 -1.21 13.74
C SER A 294 4.12 -1.45 14.18
N HIS A 295 4.92 -0.39 14.26
CA HIS A 295 6.29 -0.41 14.79
C HIS A 295 6.37 -0.36 16.32
N CYS A 296 5.27 -0.48 17.06
CA CYS A 296 5.34 -0.51 18.52
C CYS A 296 6.06 -1.78 19.01
N ALA A 297 7.12 -1.61 19.81
CA ALA A 297 7.96 -2.72 20.26
C ALA A 297 7.16 -3.77 21.05
N SER A 298 6.29 -3.35 21.97
CA SER A 298 5.47 -4.29 22.76
C SER A 298 4.45 -5.06 21.91
N TYR A 299 3.94 -4.44 20.85
CA TYR A 299 3.06 -5.10 19.89
C TYR A 299 3.84 -6.15 19.08
N VAL A 300 5.02 -5.78 18.56
CA VAL A 300 5.89 -6.69 17.82
C VAL A 300 6.30 -7.90 18.68
N GLU A 301 6.70 -7.67 19.94
CA GLU A 301 7.04 -8.73 20.89
C GLU A 301 5.87 -9.68 21.15
N GLU A 302 4.66 -9.14 21.30
CA GLU A 302 3.44 -9.92 21.50
C GLU A 302 3.09 -10.77 20.28
N MET A 303 3.18 -10.19 19.08
CA MET A 303 2.96 -10.91 17.81
C MET A 303 3.99 -12.02 17.59
N CYS A 304 5.23 -11.84 18.06
CA CYS A 304 6.29 -12.86 17.97
C CYS A 304 6.21 -13.92 19.09
N GLY A 305 5.20 -13.87 19.98
CA GLY A 305 5.06 -14.82 21.08
C GLY A 305 6.18 -14.72 22.15
N VAL A 306 6.91 -13.60 22.21
CA VAL A 306 7.98 -13.41 23.19
C VAL A 306 7.35 -13.32 24.60
N PRO A 307 7.74 -14.18 25.57
CA PRO A 307 7.13 -14.17 26.89
C PRO A 307 7.30 -12.81 27.57
N LYS A 308 6.19 -12.17 27.99
CA LYS A 308 6.24 -10.98 28.85
C LYS A 308 7.07 -11.33 30.09
N ALA A 309 8.22 -10.68 30.25
CA ALA A 309 9.10 -10.93 31.40
C ALA A 309 8.30 -10.75 32.70
N LYS A 310 8.01 -11.86 33.40
CA LYS A 310 7.37 -11.83 34.71
C LYS A 310 8.38 -11.26 35.71
N GLY A 311 8.29 -9.97 36.00
CA GLY A 311 9.22 -9.30 36.90
C GLY A 311 8.57 -8.30 37.85
N LYS A 312 7.90 -8.79 38.91
CA LYS A 312 7.98 -8.11 40.20
C LYS A 312 9.32 -8.47 40.82
N ALA A 313 10.32 -7.62 40.66
CA ALA A 313 11.45 -7.53 41.58
C ALA A 313 11.95 -6.08 41.54
N LYS A 314 11.98 -5.43 42.72
CA LYS A 314 12.64 -4.14 42.92
C LYS A 314 14.13 -4.31 42.61
N ALA A 315 14.54 -4.03 41.38
CA ALA A 315 15.95 -3.80 41.06
C ALA A 315 16.34 -2.45 41.67
N LYS A 316 17.42 -2.44 42.47
CA LYS A 316 18.07 -1.22 42.94
C LYS A 316 18.34 -0.32 41.73
N ALA A 317 17.93 0.94 41.83
CA ALA A 317 18.25 1.97 40.86
C ALA A 317 19.77 2.04 40.69
N SER A 318 20.26 1.44 39.60
CA SER A 318 21.54 1.83 39.01
C SER A 318 21.32 3.22 38.41
N PRO A 319 22.32 4.12 38.37
CA PRO A 319 22.14 5.45 37.84
C PRO A 319 21.59 5.33 36.43
N ALA A 320 20.41 5.93 36.20
CA ALA A 320 19.84 6.04 34.88
C ALA A 320 20.92 6.59 33.95
N THR A 321 21.35 5.78 32.98
CA THR A 321 22.03 6.28 31.79
C THR A 321 21.00 7.13 31.06
N LYS A 322 20.93 8.41 31.45
CA LYS A 322 20.21 9.44 30.71
C LYS A 322 20.93 9.60 29.38
N GLY A 323 20.40 8.99 28.32
CA GLY A 323 20.89 9.10 26.95
C GLY A 323 21.15 7.73 26.33
N GLY A 324 20.39 7.36 25.30
CA GLY A 324 20.66 6.14 24.53
C GLY A 324 19.69 5.87 23.37
N GLU A 325 18.37 5.82 23.61
CA GLU A 325 17.38 5.46 22.57
C GLU A 325 16.44 6.62 22.18
N ASP A 326 16.27 7.62 23.05
CA ASP A 326 15.43 8.81 22.82
C ASP A 326 16.10 9.91 21.99
N ALA A 327 17.39 9.75 21.66
CA ALA A 327 18.20 10.77 21.02
C ALA A 327 18.60 10.45 19.57
N ASP A 328 18.26 9.29 19.02
CA ASP A 328 18.62 8.94 17.64
C ASP A 328 17.81 9.80 16.65
N PRO A 329 18.44 10.73 15.91
CA PRO A 329 17.74 11.61 14.97
C PRO A 329 17.01 10.82 13.88
N ARG A 330 17.47 9.61 13.55
CA ARG A 330 16.87 8.74 12.52
C ARG A 330 15.48 8.25 12.91
N MET A 331 15.19 8.17 14.20
CA MET A 331 13.90 7.75 14.75
C MET A 331 12.85 8.87 14.75
N LYS A 332 13.28 10.12 14.60
CA LYS A 332 12.42 11.30 14.73
C LYS A 332 11.18 11.24 13.83
N PRO A 333 11.27 10.88 12.52
CA PRO A 333 10.09 10.84 11.66
C PRO A 333 9.06 9.78 12.08
N LEU A 334 9.51 8.58 12.45
CA LEU A 334 8.60 7.52 12.90
C LEU A 334 7.93 7.88 14.22
N ARG A 335 8.68 8.44 15.18
CA ARG A 335 8.11 8.90 16.45
C ARG A 335 7.07 10.00 16.24
N ALA A 336 7.37 10.98 15.38
CA ALA A 336 6.40 12.03 15.03
C ALA A 336 5.14 11.44 14.40
N ALA A 337 5.28 10.44 13.52
CA ALA A 337 4.16 9.75 12.92
C ALA A 337 3.30 9.01 13.97
N VAL A 338 3.93 8.25 14.87
CA VAL A 338 3.23 7.51 15.94
C VAL A 338 2.51 8.46 16.89
N GLU A 339 3.14 9.55 17.32
CA GLU A 339 2.48 10.53 18.18
C GLU A 339 1.29 11.21 17.49
N ALA A 340 1.42 11.60 16.22
CA ALA A 340 0.32 12.18 15.47
C ALA A 340 -0.84 11.19 15.29
N ALA A 341 -0.54 9.92 14.99
CA ALA A 341 -1.53 8.87 14.89
C ALA A 341 -2.23 8.59 16.23
N ARG A 342 -1.50 8.61 17.34
CA ARG A 342 -2.03 8.42 18.70
C ARG A 342 -2.95 9.56 19.14
N LEU A 343 -2.71 10.78 18.66
CA LEU A 343 -3.51 11.96 18.94
C LEU A 343 -4.72 12.11 18.00
N ALA A 344 -4.80 11.33 16.92
CA ALA A 344 -5.95 11.34 16.04
C ALA A 344 -7.21 10.81 16.78
N PRO A 345 -8.41 11.27 16.42
CA PRO A 345 -9.65 10.70 16.93
C PRO A 345 -9.75 9.18 16.71
N PRO A 346 -10.53 8.46 17.54
CA PRO A 346 -10.85 7.05 17.31
C PRO A 346 -11.31 6.80 15.87
N ALA A 347 -10.83 5.71 15.26
CA ALA A 347 -11.14 5.42 13.86
C ALA A 347 -12.64 5.18 13.62
N GLU A 348 -13.38 4.78 14.66
CA GLU A 348 -14.83 4.65 14.65
C GLU A 348 -15.58 5.97 14.37
N ASP A 349 -14.95 7.12 14.63
CA ASP A 349 -15.56 8.44 14.40
C ASP A 349 -15.58 8.80 12.89
N ASP A 350 -14.72 8.18 12.08
CA ASP A 350 -14.65 8.40 10.63
C ASP A 350 -14.26 7.11 9.87
N LEU A 351 -15.23 6.21 9.75
CA LEU A 351 -15.06 4.94 9.02
C LEU A 351 -14.76 5.13 7.52
N TYR A 352 -15.18 6.27 6.94
CA TYR A 352 -14.87 6.57 5.54
C TYR A 352 -13.37 6.83 5.37
N ALA A 353 -12.79 7.71 6.20
CA ALA A 353 -11.35 7.99 6.13
C ALA A 353 -10.51 6.75 6.48
N LEU A 354 -10.98 5.90 7.41
CA LEU A 354 -10.37 4.59 7.66
C LEU A 354 -10.37 3.71 6.41
N TRP A 355 -11.51 3.56 5.74
CA TRP A 355 -11.60 2.75 4.53
C TRP A 355 -10.72 3.31 3.40
N LEU A 356 -10.77 4.62 3.17
CA LEU A 356 -9.95 5.31 2.19
C LEU A 356 -8.46 5.10 2.46
N SER A 357 -8.01 5.24 3.71
CA SER A 357 -6.59 5.10 4.09
C SER A 357 -6.00 3.74 3.72
N ARG A 358 -6.80 2.67 3.83
CA ARG A 358 -6.40 1.31 3.49
C ARG A 358 -6.40 1.09 1.97
N PHE A 359 -7.46 1.56 1.33
CA PHE A 359 -7.64 1.39 -0.11
C PHE A 359 -6.57 2.11 -0.94
N VAL A 360 -6.25 3.37 -0.61
CA VAL A 360 -5.29 4.15 -1.41
C VAL A 360 -3.86 3.64 -1.33
N ARG A 361 -3.49 2.96 -0.23
CA ARG A 361 -2.20 2.26 -0.11
C ARG A 361 -2.11 1.15 -1.16
N THR A 362 -3.13 0.30 -1.24
CA THR A 362 -3.18 -0.81 -2.19
C THR A 362 -3.30 -0.30 -3.62
N ALA A 363 -4.09 0.75 -3.86
CA ALA A 363 -4.12 1.41 -5.16
C ALA A 363 -2.75 1.95 -5.59
N SER A 364 -1.98 2.47 -4.64
CA SER A 364 -0.60 2.90 -4.90
C SER A 364 0.29 1.69 -5.21
N HIS A 365 0.18 0.61 -4.45
CA HIS A 365 0.91 -0.64 -4.69
C HIS A 365 0.71 -1.17 -6.12
N GLU A 366 -0.54 -1.35 -6.54
CA GLU A 366 -0.84 -1.91 -7.87
C GLU A 366 -0.41 -0.99 -9.02
N LEU A 367 -0.50 0.32 -8.83
CA LEU A 367 0.08 1.27 -9.80
C LEU A 367 1.62 1.23 -9.81
N GLY A 368 2.25 0.88 -8.70
CA GLY A 368 3.69 0.66 -8.61
C GLY A 368 4.12 -0.49 -9.52
N HIS A 369 3.36 -1.57 -9.55
CA HIS A 369 3.55 -2.66 -10.50
C HIS A 369 3.40 -2.21 -11.97
N CYS A 370 2.49 -1.27 -12.28
CA CYS A 370 2.43 -0.65 -13.62
C CYS A 370 3.69 0.13 -13.98
N LEU A 371 4.41 0.68 -12.99
CA LEU A 371 5.73 1.27 -13.12
C LEU A 371 6.88 0.24 -13.11
N ALA A 372 6.55 -1.06 -13.19
CA ALA A 372 7.44 -2.20 -13.10
C ALA A 372 8.19 -2.35 -11.76
N LEU A 373 7.68 -1.76 -10.66
CA LEU A 373 8.20 -2.04 -9.33
C LEU A 373 7.79 -3.46 -8.94
N GLY A 374 8.76 -4.30 -8.58
CA GLY A 374 8.49 -5.59 -7.93
C GLY A 374 8.20 -5.44 -6.45
N HIS A 375 7.86 -6.54 -5.77
CA HIS A 375 7.75 -6.55 -4.32
C HIS A 375 9.07 -6.11 -3.65
N CYS A 376 8.95 -5.35 -2.57
CA CYS A 376 10.08 -4.75 -1.87
C CYS A 376 10.46 -5.54 -0.62
N VAL A 377 11.77 -5.67 -0.40
CA VAL A 377 12.37 -6.36 0.76
C VAL A 377 13.38 -5.48 1.51
N TYR A 378 13.63 -4.26 1.04
CA TYR A 378 14.78 -3.47 1.50
C TYR A 378 14.50 -2.74 2.82
N TYR A 379 13.30 -2.18 2.95
CA TYR A 379 12.82 -1.36 4.06
C TYR A 379 11.32 -1.58 4.23
N ALA A 380 10.73 -1.03 5.30
CA ALA A 380 9.28 -0.85 5.35
C ALA A 380 8.84 -0.07 4.09
N CYS A 381 7.92 -0.62 3.30
CA CYS A 381 7.52 -0.03 2.03
C CYS A 381 6.09 -0.43 1.64
N VAL A 382 5.36 0.48 0.99
CA VAL A 382 4.05 0.16 0.39
C VAL A 382 4.15 -0.93 -0.68
N MET A 383 5.32 -1.16 -1.27
CA MET A 383 5.56 -2.23 -2.26
C MET A 383 5.90 -3.57 -1.64
N GLN A 384 5.84 -3.75 -0.32
CA GLN A 384 6.00 -5.08 0.27
C GLN A 384 4.81 -5.97 -0.11
N SER A 385 5.07 -7.27 -0.35
CA SER A 385 4.00 -8.25 -0.51
C SER A 385 3.19 -8.39 0.79
N THR A 386 1.94 -8.82 0.68
CA THR A 386 1.06 -9.11 1.82
C THR A 386 0.44 -10.49 1.68
N THR A 387 0.33 -11.23 2.77
CA THR A 387 -0.42 -12.50 2.83
C THR A 387 -1.87 -12.32 3.29
N GLY A 388 -2.20 -11.15 3.85
CA GLY A 388 -3.54 -10.86 4.30
C GLY A 388 -3.75 -9.45 4.84
N MET A 389 -4.99 -9.17 5.21
CA MET A 389 -5.46 -7.85 5.62
C MET A 389 -4.76 -7.31 6.87
N ALA A 390 -4.43 -8.18 7.84
CA ALA A 390 -3.74 -7.77 9.05
C ALA A 390 -2.30 -7.31 8.77
N GLU A 391 -1.61 -7.94 7.82
CA GLU A 391 -0.29 -7.48 7.36
C GLU A 391 -0.40 -6.19 6.55
N ASP A 392 -1.36 -6.12 5.62
CA ASP A 392 -1.56 -4.95 4.77
C ASP A 392 -1.63 -3.67 5.58
N VAL A 393 -2.53 -3.59 6.58
CA VAL A 393 -2.73 -2.37 7.37
C VAL A 393 -1.52 -1.95 8.22
N ARG A 394 -0.50 -2.81 8.38
CA ARG A 394 0.77 -2.50 9.06
C ARG A 394 1.80 -1.85 8.14
N GLN A 395 1.63 -1.96 6.81
CA GLN A 395 2.57 -1.41 5.85
C GLN A 395 2.48 0.11 5.75
N PRO A 396 3.61 0.80 5.48
CA PRO A 396 3.61 2.25 5.36
C PRO A 396 2.93 2.74 4.07
N PRO A 397 2.44 3.99 4.05
CA PRO A 397 1.89 4.65 2.87
C PRO A 397 2.96 5.33 2.00
N TYR A 398 4.20 4.83 2.01
CA TYR A 398 5.32 5.44 1.29
C TYR A 398 6.19 4.43 0.54
N LEU A 399 6.86 4.90 -0.50
CA LEU A 399 7.95 4.18 -1.14
C LEU A 399 9.23 4.32 -0.31
N CYS A 400 9.95 3.22 -0.13
CA CYS A 400 11.26 3.26 0.52
C CYS A 400 12.31 3.93 -0.39
N PRO A 401 13.53 4.20 0.10
CA PRO A 401 14.58 4.88 -0.69
C PRO A 401 14.90 4.18 -2.01
N VAL A 402 14.83 2.84 -2.06
CA VAL A 402 15.10 2.07 -3.28
C VAL A 402 14.00 2.26 -4.32
N ASP A 403 12.73 2.09 -3.92
CA ASP A 403 11.60 2.23 -4.84
C ASP A 403 11.32 3.69 -5.21
N MET A 404 11.61 4.61 -4.29
CA MET A 404 11.57 6.05 -4.57
C MET A 404 12.49 6.41 -5.72
N LYS A 405 13.73 5.89 -5.73
CA LYS A 405 14.67 6.15 -6.85
C LYS A 405 14.14 5.64 -8.19
N LYS A 406 13.40 4.53 -8.21
CA LYS A 406 12.78 4.00 -9.44
C LYS A 406 11.69 4.95 -9.95
N VAL A 407 10.79 5.40 -9.08
CA VAL A 407 9.71 6.33 -9.45
C VAL A 407 10.27 7.70 -9.83
N THR A 408 11.20 8.24 -9.04
CA THR A 408 11.94 9.47 -9.38
C THR A 408 12.53 9.37 -10.77
N ARG A 409 13.21 8.26 -11.10
CA ARG A 409 13.79 8.08 -12.43
C ARG A 409 12.72 8.10 -13.53
N ALA A 410 11.62 7.37 -13.34
CA ALA A 410 10.52 7.32 -14.30
C ALA A 410 9.89 8.71 -14.56
N VAL A 411 9.73 9.52 -13.50
CA VAL A 411 9.18 10.87 -13.59
C VAL A 411 10.16 11.84 -14.26
N LEU A 412 11.44 11.80 -13.89
CA LEU A 412 12.45 12.71 -14.44
C LEU A 412 12.81 12.40 -15.90
N ASP A 413 12.60 11.17 -16.38
CA ASP A 413 12.77 10.82 -17.79
C ASP A 413 11.88 11.69 -18.72
N VAL A 414 10.71 12.14 -18.23
CA VAL A 414 9.80 13.07 -18.93
C VAL A 414 9.84 14.50 -18.38
N ASN A 415 10.23 14.70 -17.12
CA ASN A 415 10.33 16.03 -16.50
C ASN A 415 11.79 16.50 -16.36
N LYS A 416 12.57 16.50 -17.45
CA LYS A 416 14.03 16.78 -17.45
C LYS A 416 14.46 18.15 -16.92
N ARG A 417 13.52 19.08 -16.70
CA ARG A 417 13.78 20.41 -16.15
C ARG A 417 13.79 20.44 -14.62
N LEU A 418 13.23 19.43 -13.97
CA LEU A 418 13.24 19.31 -12.51
C LEU A 418 14.50 18.59 -12.07
N SER A 419 15.19 19.14 -11.07
CA SER A 419 16.16 18.36 -10.31
C SER A 419 15.45 17.31 -9.47
N GLU A 420 16.19 16.29 -9.03
CA GLU A 420 15.65 15.27 -8.13
C GLU A 420 15.16 15.88 -6.81
N ASP A 421 15.90 16.82 -6.24
CA ASP A 421 15.52 17.46 -4.97
C ASP A 421 14.25 18.31 -5.07
N GLU A 422 14.09 19.06 -6.15
CA GLU A 422 12.87 19.83 -6.41
C GLU A 422 11.68 18.89 -6.60
N TYR A 423 11.86 17.79 -7.35
CA TYR A 423 10.82 16.79 -7.54
C TYR A 423 10.36 16.18 -6.21
N LEU A 424 11.32 15.70 -5.40
CA LEU A 424 11.02 15.07 -4.12
C LEU A 424 10.32 16.05 -3.16
N ALA A 425 10.79 17.30 -3.09
CA ALA A 425 10.17 18.33 -2.26
C ALA A 425 8.72 18.63 -2.69
N GLN A 426 8.46 18.74 -4.01
CA GLN A 426 7.11 18.95 -4.52
C GLN A 426 6.18 17.76 -4.25
N ARG A 427 6.68 16.52 -4.45
CA ARG A 427 5.93 15.29 -4.15
C ARG A 427 5.58 15.21 -2.67
N ASP A 428 6.55 15.40 -1.79
CA ASP A 428 6.35 15.33 -0.34
C ASP A 428 5.39 16.43 0.14
N MET A 429 5.46 17.64 -0.45
CA MET A 429 4.50 18.72 -0.17
C MET A 429 3.08 18.38 -0.65
N ALA A 430 2.92 17.79 -1.83
CA ALA A 430 1.62 17.36 -2.34
C ALA A 430 0.97 16.32 -1.40
N LEU A 431 1.74 15.31 -0.97
CA LEU A 431 1.28 14.30 -0.03
C LEU A 431 1.00 14.88 1.36
N PHE A 432 1.84 15.80 1.85
CA PHE A 432 1.63 16.49 3.13
C PHE A 432 0.30 17.24 3.14
N ASN A 433 0.01 17.97 2.05
CA ASN A 433 -1.25 18.70 1.91
C ASN A 433 -2.45 17.77 1.80
N PHE A 434 -2.35 16.68 1.04
CA PHE A 434 -3.41 15.68 0.98
C PHE A 434 -3.69 15.12 2.38
N CYS A 435 -2.67 14.63 3.06
CA CYS A 435 -2.80 14.02 4.39
C CYS A 435 -3.37 15.01 5.41
N GLY A 436 -3.03 16.30 5.30
CA GLY A 436 -3.59 17.36 6.15
C GLY A 436 -5.09 17.54 6.05
N ARG A 437 -5.70 17.26 4.88
CA ARG A 437 -7.16 17.26 4.70
C ARG A 437 -7.84 16.07 5.39
N TRP A 438 -7.10 14.99 5.62
CA TRP A 438 -7.58 13.71 6.16
C TRP A 438 -6.98 13.36 7.53
N LYS A 439 -6.39 14.33 8.23
CA LYS A 439 -5.64 14.14 9.50
C LYS A 439 -6.49 13.65 10.68
N GLN A 440 -7.80 13.55 10.53
CA GLN A 440 -8.67 12.88 11.51
C GLN A 440 -8.46 11.36 11.51
N ASN A 441 -7.92 10.79 10.43
CA ASN A 441 -7.52 9.40 10.37
C ASN A 441 -6.05 9.24 10.80
N ALA A 442 -5.79 8.22 11.61
CA ALA A 442 -4.48 7.99 12.23
C ALA A 442 -3.34 7.78 11.20
N MET A 443 -3.58 7.06 10.10
CA MET A 443 -2.57 6.84 9.06
C MET A 443 -2.21 8.17 8.39
N PHE A 444 -3.20 8.96 7.96
CA PHE A 444 -2.95 10.25 7.32
C PHE A 444 -2.32 11.27 8.28
N ALA A 445 -2.76 11.32 9.55
CA ALA A 445 -2.13 12.14 10.57
C ALA A 445 -0.64 11.77 10.76
N GLY A 446 -0.37 10.47 10.88
CA GLY A 446 0.98 9.94 10.99
C GLY A 446 1.84 10.25 9.77
N TYR A 447 1.28 10.09 8.56
CA TYR A 447 2.03 10.34 7.34
C TYR A 447 2.31 11.83 7.10
N GLN A 448 1.37 12.70 7.45
CA GLN A 448 1.61 14.15 7.43
C GLN A 448 2.77 14.53 8.36
N ALA A 449 2.79 14.01 9.60
CA ALA A 449 3.86 14.29 10.57
C ALA A 449 5.21 13.71 10.13
N TRP A 450 5.21 12.51 9.53
CA TRP A 450 6.38 11.90 8.90
C TRP A 450 6.98 12.83 7.84
N LEU A 451 6.17 13.26 6.87
CA LEU A 451 6.59 14.14 5.76
C LEU A 451 7.07 15.50 6.26
N GLY A 452 6.39 16.07 7.27
CA GLY A 452 6.77 17.35 7.87
C GLY A 452 8.19 17.38 8.45
N CYS A 453 8.73 16.22 8.86
CA CYS A 453 10.10 16.12 9.34
C CYS A 453 11.15 16.35 8.22
N PHE A 454 10.80 16.08 6.96
CA PHE A 454 11.69 16.25 5.81
C PHE A 454 11.45 17.58 5.08
N LEU A 455 10.21 18.10 5.10
CA LEU A 455 9.86 19.39 4.50
C LEU A 455 10.38 20.58 5.31
N GLY A 456 10.42 20.49 6.65
CA GLY A 456 10.91 21.56 7.52
C GLY A 456 12.44 21.70 7.59
N GLN A 457 13.18 20.98 6.74
CA GLN A 457 14.65 20.91 6.75
C GLN A 457 15.31 21.33 5.42
N LYS A 458 14.52 21.78 4.43
CA LYS A 458 14.99 22.19 3.11
C LYS A 458 14.76 23.68 2.87
#